data_AF-A0A7D5YVL9-F1
#
_entry.id   AF-A0A7D5YVL9-F1
#
_cell.length_a   1.000
_cell.length_b   1.000
_cell.length_c   1.000
_cell.angle_alpha   90.00
_cell.angle_beta   90.00
_cell.angle_gamma   90.00
#
_symmetry.space_group_name_H-M   'P 1'
#
loop_
_entity.id
_entity.type
_entity.pdbx_description
1 polymer ?
#
loop_
_entity_poly.entity_id
_entity_poly.type
_entity_poly.pdbx_seq_one_letter_code
_entity_poly.pdbx_strand_id
1 'polypeptide(L)'
;MVSSPEIVNLDEIILKQMNEIYFTALERIKKHDTKGPVVSPVNIPPATDLWYKGQNPIDVIMSYEGRQAVENWLDEVKIPGLKAIEDIIKFNLDHREVELPESHPDQNQLLKASRDPPSQEVYETVKERIKLISKDNGIDKLFREQNLNVLAFSLDSLMVFISAASGYPIATAPLGVMPEDGRPYGLSIVAQAGREDLIFQFLSAFEAHFPPRVMPPRVQDNGPSSEI
;
A
#
# COMPACT_ATOMS: atom_id res chain seq x y z
N MET A 1 -0.53 -24.22 9.81
CA MET A 1 -0.95 -22.96 10.48
C MET A 1 0.08 -21.92 10.12
N VAL A 2 -0.24 -21.04 9.18
CA VAL A 2 0.58 -19.84 8.97
C VAL A 2 0.16 -18.89 10.08
N SER A 3 1.07 -18.63 11.03
CA SER A 3 0.85 -17.61 12.05
C SER A 3 0.51 -16.30 11.35
N SER A 4 -0.51 -15.59 11.83
CA SER A 4 -0.72 -14.19 11.46
C SER A 4 0.63 -13.46 11.57
N PRO A 5 1.02 -12.65 10.58
CA PRO A 5 2.30 -11.95 10.64
C PRO A 5 2.36 -11.18 11.96
N GLU A 6 3.45 -11.38 12.72
CA GLU A 6 3.71 -10.57 13.90
C GLU A 6 3.77 -9.12 13.42
N ILE A 7 2.86 -8.28 13.92
CA ILE A 7 2.90 -6.85 13.65
C ILE A 7 4.22 -6.37 14.25
N VAL A 8 5.14 -5.91 13.40
CA VAL A 8 6.41 -5.36 13.84
C VAL A 8 6.10 -4.21 14.79
N ASN A 9 6.49 -4.36 16.05
CA ASN A 9 6.38 -3.27 17.02
C ASN A 9 7.40 -2.20 16.62
N LEU A 10 6.90 -1.02 16.26
CA LEU A 10 7.76 0.12 16.02
C LEU A 10 8.47 0.51 17.32
N ASP A 11 9.72 0.96 17.19
CA ASP A 11 10.45 1.58 18.28
C ASP A 11 9.62 2.76 18.86
N GLU A 12 9.59 2.89 20.18
CA GLU A 12 8.75 3.87 20.86
C GLU A 12 9.08 5.31 20.48
N ILE A 13 10.35 5.62 20.19
CA ILE A 13 10.81 6.94 19.78
C ILE A 13 10.25 7.26 18.40
N ILE A 14 10.42 6.31 17.46
CA ILE A 14 9.89 6.43 16.09
C ILE A 14 8.38 6.62 16.12
N LEU A 15 7.65 5.82 16.91
CA LEU A 15 6.19 5.93 17.02
C LEU A 15 5.76 7.29 17.57
N LYS A 16 6.45 7.80 18.60
CA LYS A 16 6.17 9.11 19.17
C LYS A 16 6.32 10.21 18.11
N GLN A 17 7.37 10.16 17.29
CA GLN A 17 7.62 11.17 16.26
C GLN A 17 6.65 11.08 15.09
N MET A 18 6.31 9.87 14.65
CA MET A 18 5.27 9.66 13.65
C MET A 18 3.94 10.28 14.10
N ASN A 19 3.60 10.14 15.39
CA ASN A 19 2.43 10.77 15.99
C ASN A 19 2.56 12.30 16.04
N GLU A 20 3.69 12.85 16.47
CA GLU A 20 3.93 14.30 16.50
C GLU A 20 3.80 14.93 15.11
N ILE A 21 4.40 14.33 14.08
CA ILE A 21 4.30 14.80 12.70
C ILE A 21 2.85 14.73 12.20
N TYR A 22 2.17 13.61 12.46
CA TYR A 22 0.77 13.41 12.06
C TYR A 22 -0.18 14.42 12.71
N PHE A 23 -0.11 14.60 14.04
CA PHE A 23 -0.98 15.54 14.73
C PHE A 23 -0.66 16.99 14.40
N THR A 24 0.62 17.33 14.15
CA THR A 24 0.99 18.66 13.64
C THR A 24 0.34 18.93 12.27
N ALA A 25 0.32 17.92 11.38
CA ALA A 25 -0.35 18.03 10.10
C ALA A 25 -1.86 18.20 10.25
N LEU A 26 -2.49 17.44 11.16
CA LEU A 26 -3.91 17.54 11.45
C LEU A 26 -4.32 18.94 11.94
N GLU A 27 -3.56 19.52 12.87
CA GLU A 27 -3.81 20.88 13.36
C GLU A 27 -3.63 21.93 12.26
N ARG A 28 -2.67 21.72 11.35
CA ARG A 28 -2.49 22.57 10.17
C ARG A 28 -3.67 22.48 9.21
N ILE A 29 -4.18 21.28 8.95
CA ILE A 29 -5.37 21.07 8.10
C ILE A 29 -6.58 21.76 8.74
N LYS A 30 -6.83 21.54 10.04
CA LYS A 30 -7.91 22.22 10.79
C LYS A 30 -7.83 23.74 10.71
N LYS A 31 -6.62 24.31 10.75
CA LYS A 31 -6.41 25.75 10.66
C LYS A 31 -6.75 26.32 9.28
N HIS A 32 -6.55 25.56 8.22
CA HIS A 32 -6.67 26.02 6.83
C HIS A 32 -7.94 25.54 6.11
N ASP A 33 -8.63 24.52 6.61
CA ASP A 33 -9.95 24.15 6.12
C ASP A 33 -11.00 25.16 6.58
N THR A 34 -11.53 25.92 5.63
CA THR A 34 -12.52 26.97 5.86
C THR A 34 -13.93 26.56 5.42
N LYS A 35 -14.08 25.34 4.87
CA LYS A 35 -15.31 24.90 4.18
C LYS A 35 -15.95 23.67 4.78
N GLY A 36 -15.24 22.87 5.57
CA GLY A 36 -15.77 21.67 6.21
C GLY A 36 -15.18 21.39 7.59
N PRO A 37 -15.88 20.59 8.42
CA PRO A 37 -15.33 20.13 9.68
C PRO A 37 -14.28 19.04 9.43
N VAL A 38 -13.09 19.20 10.01
CA VAL A 38 -12.08 18.14 10.09
C VAL A 38 -12.41 17.25 11.29
N VAL A 39 -12.96 16.07 11.02
CA VAL A 39 -13.35 15.10 12.06
C VAL A 39 -12.17 14.18 12.39
N SER A 40 -11.78 14.13 13.66
CA SER A 40 -10.76 13.22 14.16
C SER A 40 -10.97 12.94 15.67
N PRO A 41 -10.87 11.68 16.13
CA PRO A 41 -10.63 10.48 15.33
C PRO A 41 -11.89 10.02 14.56
N VAL A 42 -11.68 9.16 13.56
CA VAL A 42 -12.74 8.42 12.87
C VAL A 42 -12.49 6.93 12.99
N ASN A 43 -13.56 6.13 12.98
CA ASN A 43 -13.47 4.68 13.10
C ASN A 43 -13.72 4.02 11.75
N ILE A 44 -12.91 3.02 11.44
CA ILE A 44 -13.06 2.14 10.29
C ILE A 44 -12.73 0.71 10.74
N PRO A 45 -13.27 -0.34 10.10
CA PRO A 45 -12.90 -1.70 10.45
C PRO A 45 -11.38 -1.88 10.40
N PRO A 46 -10.79 -2.55 11.41
CA PRO A 46 -9.36 -2.82 11.38
C PRO A 46 -9.01 -3.67 10.17
N ALA A 47 -7.83 -3.46 9.59
CA ALA A 47 -7.39 -4.20 8.41
C ALA A 47 -7.41 -5.72 8.64
N THR A 48 -7.17 -6.18 9.87
CA THR A 48 -7.24 -7.60 10.26
C THR A 48 -8.61 -8.22 10.01
N ASP A 49 -9.69 -7.44 9.97
CA ASP A 49 -11.01 -7.96 9.62
C ASP A 49 -11.06 -8.44 8.17
N LEU A 50 -10.20 -7.93 7.28
CA LEU A 50 -10.09 -8.43 5.92
C LEU A 50 -9.61 -9.88 5.86
N TRP A 51 -8.92 -10.39 6.89
CA TRP A 51 -8.31 -11.72 6.88
C TRP A 51 -9.40 -12.80 6.80
N TYR A 52 -9.11 -13.84 6.02
CA TYR A 52 -9.99 -14.99 5.86
C TYR A 52 -9.29 -16.24 6.38
N LYS A 53 -9.83 -16.85 7.43
CA LYS A 53 -9.24 -18.04 8.08
C LYS A 53 -7.74 -17.85 8.42
N GLY A 54 -7.36 -16.65 8.84
CA GLY A 54 -5.97 -16.29 9.18
C GLY A 54 -5.07 -15.95 7.99
N GLN A 55 -5.58 -16.00 6.76
CA GLN A 55 -4.82 -15.64 5.56
C GLN A 55 -5.04 -14.19 5.15
N ASN A 56 -3.97 -13.55 4.67
CA ASN A 56 -4.04 -12.25 4.03
C ASN A 56 -4.86 -12.38 2.72
N PRO A 57 -5.96 -11.63 2.57
CA PRO A 57 -6.84 -11.79 1.42
C PRO A 57 -6.20 -11.33 0.10
N ILE A 58 -5.26 -10.39 0.13
CA ILE A 58 -4.53 -9.94 -1.06
C ILE A 58 -3.72 -11.10 -1.64
N ASP A 59 -3.09 -11.89 -0.77
CA ASP A 59 -2.31 -13.06 -1.17
C ASP A 59 -3.20 -14.14 -1.81
N VAL A 60 -4.42 -14.35 -1.29
CA VAL A 60 -5.41 -15.26 -1.91
C VAL A 60 -5.80 -14.77 -3.30
N ILE A 61 -6.15 -13.48 -3.44
CA ILE A 61 -6.57 -12.88 -4.72
C ILE A 61 -5.44 -12.95 -5.73
N MET A 62 -4.23 -12.51 -5.36
CA MET A 62 -3.06 -12.54 -6.24
C MET A 62 -2.69 -13.97 -6.67
N SER A 63 -2.78 -14.94 -5.76
CA SER A 63 -2.50 -16.34 -6.09
C SER A 63 -3.55 -16.93 -7.05
N TYR A 64 -4.82 -16.52 -6.93
CA TYR A 64 -5.87 -16.99 -7.84
C TYR A 64 -5.76 -16.36 -9.23
N GLU A 65 -5.65 -15.03 -9.28
CA GLU A 65 -5.70 -14.25 -10.53
C GLU A 65 -4.35 -14.23 -11.26
N GLY A 66 -3.24 -14.40 -10.53
CA GLY A 66 -1.89 -14.12 -10.99
C GLY A 66 -1.49 -14.90 -12.25
N ARG A 67 -1.82 -16.19 -12.33
CA ARG A 67 -1.52 -16.99 -13.53
C ARG A 67 -2.18 -16.40 -14.77
N GLN A 68 -3.49 -16.20 -14.72
CA GLN A 68 -4.23 -15.68 -15.88
C GLN A 68 -3.77 -14.26 -16.25
N ALA A 69 -3.50 -13.41 -15.26
CA ALA A 69 -3.01 -12.06 -15.49
C ALA A 69 -1.65 -12.05 -16.20
N VAL A 70 -0.71 -12.87 -15.74
CA VAL A 70 0.62 -13.00 -16.36
C VAL A 70 0.52 -13.59 -17.77
N GLU A 71 -0.25 -14.65 -17.96
CA GLU A 71 -0.39 -15.31 -19.27
C GLU A 71 -1.08 -14.39 -20.28
N ASN A 72 -2.10 -13.63 -19.87
CA ASN A 72 -2.73 -12.61 -20.73
C ASN A 72 -1.72 -11.55 -21.16
N TRP A 73 -0.93 -11.03 -20.21
CA TRP A 73 0.09 -10.03 -20.51
C TRP A 73 1.18 -10.59 -21.44
N LEU A 74 1.65 -11.82 -21.23
CA LEU A 74 2.60 -12.49 -22.12
C LEU A 74 2.04 -12.65 -23.54
N ASP A 75 0.75 -12.94 -23.67
CA ASP A 75 0.08 -13.00 -24.96
C ASP A 75 0.00 -11.62 -25.63
N GLU A 76 -0.05 -10.52 -24.89
CA GLU A 76 0.00 -9.17 -25.47
C GLU A 76 1.41 -8.77 -25.90
N VAL A 77 2.40 -8.96 -25.03
CA VAL A 77 3.78 -8.48 -25.26
C VAL A 77 4.59 -9.39 -26.20
N LYS A 78 4.20 -10.67 -26.34
CA LYS A 78 4.82 -11.67 -27.23
C LYS A 78 6.35 -11.78 -27.05
N ILE A 79 6.83 -11.89 -25.82
CA ILE A 79 8.26 -12.07 -25.54
C ILE A 79 8.73 -13.44 -26.10
N PRO A 80 9.78 -13.49 -26.96
CA PRO A 80 10.29 -14.74 -27.47
C PRO A 80 10.70 -15.70 -26.34
N GLY A 81 10.16 -16.91 -26.35
CA GLY A 81 10.48 -17.94 -25.36
C GLY A 81 9.64 -17.89 -24.08
N LEU A 82 8.80 -16.87 -23.87
CA LEU A 82 7.89 -16.79 -22.73
C LEU A 82 6.43 -16.75 -23.20
N LYS A 83 5.65 -17.77 -22.86
CA LYS A 83 4.23 -17.91 -23.22
C LYS A 83 3.35 -18.17 -22.02
N ALA A 84 3.89 -18.79 -20.98
CA ALA A 84 3.18 -19.13 -19.76
C ALA A 84 3.96 -18.72 -18.51
N ILE A 85 3.27 -18.65 -17.37
CA ILE A 85 3.92 -18.41 -16.07
C ILE A 85 5.01 -19.45 -15.75
N GLU A 86 4.84 -20.69 -16.23
CA GLU A 86 5.85 -21.75 -16.09
C GLU A 86 7.14 -21.47 -16.89
N ASP A 87 7.07 -20.72 -17.98
CA ASP A 87 8.29 -20.33 -18.72
C ASP A 87 9.12 -19.33 -17.91
N ILE A 88 8.46 -18.42 -17.18
CA ILE A 88 9.14 -17.49 -16.24
C ILE A 88 9.76 -18.29 -15.08
N ILE A 89 9.00 -19.22 -14.49
CA ILE A 89 9.49 -20.07 -13.41
C ILE A 89 10.72 -20.85 -13.85
N LYS A 90 10.67 -21.44 -15.05
CA LYS A 90 11.79 -22.16 -15.65
C LYS A 90 12.97 -21.24 -15.92
N PHE A 91 12.75 -20.05 -16.48
CA PHE A 91 13.81 -19.08 -16.74
C PHE A 91 14.56 -18.73 -15.45
N ASN A 92 13.84 -18.44 -14.36
CA ASN A 92 14.47 -18.14 -13.06
C ASN A 92 15.29 -19.31 -12.51
N LEU A 93 14.84 -20.55 -12.74
CA LEU A 93 15.58 -21.75 -12.31
C LEU A 93 16.82 -22.00 -13.17
N ASP A 94 16.75 -21.75 -14.47
CA ASP A 94 17.87 -21.91 -15.40
C ASP A 94 18.95 -20.82 -15.20
N HIS A 95 18.59 -19.68 -14.60
CA HIS A 95 19.48 -18.54 -14.31
C HIS A 95 19.55 -18.24 -12.81
N ARG A 96 19.60 -19.30 -12.00
CA ARG A 96 19.43 -19.22 -10.54
C ARG A 96 20.42 -18.26 -9.87
N GLU A 97 21.64 -18.19 -10.37
CA GLU A 97 22.69 -17.31 -9.85
C GLU A 97 22.35 -15.82 -9.94
N VAL A 98 21.49 -15.43 -10.88
CA VAL A 98 21.01 -14.05 -11.06
C VAL A 98 19.62 -13.87 -10.48
N GLU A 99 18.69 -14.77 -10.81
CA GLU A 99 17.26 -14.59 -10.53
C GLU A 99 16.83 -15.10 -9.15
N LEU A 100 17.59 -16.01 -8.54
CA LEU A 100 17.30 -16.61 -7.23
C LEU A 100 18.57 -16.65 -6.36
N PRO A 101 19.21 -15.49 -6.11
CA PRO A 101 20.45 -15.40 -5.34
C PRO A 101 20.24 -15.86 -3.90
N GLU A 102 21.31 -16.20 -3.18
CA GLU A 102 21.22 -16.71 -1.79
C GLU A 102 20.44 -15.78 -0.84
N SER A 103 20.56 -14.47 -1.04
CA SER A 103 19.81 -13.45 -0.27
C SER A 103 18.29 -13.48 -0.50
N HIS A 104 17.83 -13.98 -1.66
CA HIS A 104 16.43 -14.03 -2.09
C HIS A 104 16.20 -15.31 -2.92
N PRO A 105 16.23 -16.50 -2.29
CA PRO A 105 16.43 -17.76 -3.00
C PRO A 105 15.13 -18.39 -3.54
N ASP A 106 14.01 -17.67 -3.52
CA ASP A 106 12.69 -18.22 -3.83
C ASP A 106 11.86 -17.37 -4.81
N GLN A 107 10.87 -18.02 -5.39
CA GLN A 107 9.85 -17.42 -6.26
C GLN A 107 8.45 -17.91 -5.87
N ASN A 108 8.19 -17.93 -4.55
CA ASN A 108 7.01 -18.60 -3.97
C ASN A 108 5.68 -18.08 -4.54
N GLN A 109 5.58 -16.79 -4.86
CA GLN A 109 4.34 -16.23 -5.41
C GLN A 109 4.05 -16.70 -6.85
N LEU A 110 5.08 -16.87 -7.68
CA LEU A 110 4.91 -17.46 -9.02
C LEU A 110 4.51 -18.94 -8.90
N LEU A 111 5.17 -19.68 -8.01
CA LEU A 111 4.89 -21.09 -7.77
C LEU A 111 3.46 -21.30 -7.24
N LYS A 112 3.03 -20.48 -6.28
CA LYS A 112 1.69 -20.54 -5.71
C LYS A 112 0.64 -20.23 -6.76
N ALA A 113 0.80 -19.14 -7.51
CA ALA A 113 -0.15 -18.79 -8.56
C ALA A 113 -0.23 -19.85 -9.68
N SER A 114 0.90 -20.48 -10.03
CA SER A 114 0.93 -21.48 -11.10
C SER A 114 0.43 -22.87 -10.67
N ARG A 115 0.83 -23.33 -9.48
CA ARG A 115 0.77 -24.75 -9.07
C ARG A 115 -0.15 -25.03 -7.89
N ASP A 116 -0.41 -24.04 -7.04
CA ASP A 116 -1.26 -24.18 -5.86
C ASP A 116 -2.19 -22.95 -5.68
N PRO A 117 -2.98 -22.58 -6.71
CA PRO A 117 -3.91 -21.48 -6.58
C PRO A 117 -5.06 -21.89 -5.63
N PRO A 118 -5.65 -20.93 -4.89
CA PRO A 118 -6.84 -21.22 -4.09
C PRO A 118 -8.01 -21.67 -4.97
N SER A 119 -9.00 -22.33 -4.38
CA SER A 119 -10.21 -22.70 -5.12
C SER A 119 -11.03 -21.45 -5.51
N GLN A 120 -11.83 -21.56 -6.57
CA GLN A 120 -12.75 -20.50 -6.99
C GLN A 120 -13.70 -20.10 -5.85
N GLU A 121 -14.21 -21.06 -5.08
CA GLU A 121 -15.06 -20.80 -3.92
C GLU A 121 -14.36 -19.92 -2.87
N VAL A 122 -13.10 -20.23 -2.55
CA VAL A 122 -12.30 -19.44 -1.61
C VAL A 122 -12.04 -18.04 -2.18
N TYR A 123 -11.69 -17.95 -3.47
CA TYR A 123 -11.47 -16.69 -4.15
C TYR A 123 -12.71 -15.78 -4.09
N GLU A 124 -13.89 -16.27 -4.50
CA GLU A 124 -15.12 -15.46 -4.49
C GLU A 124 -15.52 -15.07 -3.07
N THR A 125 -15.39 -15.98 -2.10
CA THR A 125 -15.65 -15.69 -0.69
C THR A 125 -14.74 -14.56 -0.16
N VAL A 126 -13.46 -14.62 -0.49
CA VAL A 126 -12.48 -13.59 -0.08
C VAL A 126 -12.76 -12.27 -0.79
N LYS A 127 -13.06 -12.30 -2.08
CA LYS A 127 -13.40 -11.13 -2.89
C LYS A 127 -14.62 -10.39 -2.36
N GLU A 128 -15.69 -11.12 -2.03
CA GLU A 128 -16.89 -10.56 -1.41
C GLU A 128 -16.59 -9.97 -0.02
N ARG A 129 -15.82 -10.69 0.80
CA ARG A 129 -15.41 -10.24 2.13
C ARG A 129 -14.65 -8.92 2.06
N ILE A 130 -13.63 -8.81 1.21
CA ILE A 130 -12.84 -7.58 1.12
C ILE A 130 -13.69 -6.41 0.65
N LYS A 131 -14.60 -6.62 -0.31
CA LYS A 131 -15.51 -5.59 -0.81
C LYS A 131 -16.42 -5.09 0.31
N LEU A 132 -17.06 -6.01 1.04
CA LEU A 132 -17.97 -5.70 2.13
C LEU A 132 -17.28 -4.90 3.25
N ILE A 133 -16.07 -5.30 3.65
CA ILE A 133 -15.35 -4.70 4.79
C ILE A 133 -14.72 -3.37 4.41
N SER A 134 -14.07 -3.28 3.25
CA SER A 134 -13.34 -2.08 2.85
C SER A 134 -14.25 -0.97 2.30
N LYS A 135 -15.33 -1.34 1.58
CA LYS A 135 -16.27 -0.38 0.97
C LYS A 135 -17.52 -0.21 1.82
N ASP A 136 -18.39 -1.21 1.79
CA ASP A 136 -19.79 -1.08 2.25
C ASP A 136 -19.88 -0.80 3.75
N ASN A 137 -19.14 -1.56 4.57
CA ASN A 137 -19.04 -1.39 6.02
C ASN A 137 -17.84 -0.53 6.45
N GLY A 138 -16.98 -0.16 5.50
CA GLY A 138 -15.78 0.63 5.72
C GLY A 138 -15.96 2.06 5.27
N ILE A 139 -15.29 2.43 4.18
CA ILE A 139 -15.18 3.82 3.71
C ILE A 139 -16.56 4.43 3.40
N ASP A 140 -17.46 3.72 2.73
CA ASP A 140 -18.75 4.28 2.34
C ASP A 140 -19.67 4.51 3.53
N LYS A 141 -19.67 3.57 4.49
CA LYS A 141 -20.40 3.74 5.75
C LYS A 141 -19.89 4.95 6.51
N LEU A 142 -18.57 5.05 6.67
CA LEU A 142 -17.94 6.18 7.34
C LEU A 142 -18.32 7.51 6.66
N PHE A 143 -18.22 7.59 5.34
CA PHE A 143 -18.48 8.82 4.58
C PHE A 143 -19.94 9.24 4.70
N ARG A 144 -20.86 8.29 4.61
CA ARG A 144 -22.29 8.54 4.77
C ARG A 144 -22.65 8.97 6.20
N GLU A 145 -22.14 8.28 7.21
CA GLU A 145 -22.50 8.53 8.62
C GLU A 145 -21.88 9.81 9.18
N GLN A 146 -20.67 10.17 8.72
CA GLN A 146 -19.94 11.34 9.19
C GLN A 146 -19.97 12.52 8.20
N ASN A 147 -20.66 12.35 7.06
CA ASN A 147 -20.71 13.33 5.97
C ASN A 147 -19.30 13.79 5.53
N LEU A 148 -18.44 12.81 5.23
CA LEU A 148 -17.04 13.02 4.84
C LEU A 148 -16.85 12.72 3.36
N ASN A 149 -15.86 13.39 2.76
CA ASN A 149 -15.53 13.25 1.34
C ASN A 149 -14.11 12.72 1.10
N VAL A 150 -13.24 12.84 2.12
CA VAL A 150 -11.85 12.40 2.09
C VAL A 150 -11.51 11.82 3.46
N LEU A 151 -10.83 10.67 3.48
CA LEU A 151 -10.24 10.07 4.67
C LEU A 151 -8.73 10.24 4.64
N ALA A 152 -8.16 10.85 5.68
CA ALA A 152 -6.71 10.97 5.83
C ALA A 152 -6.18 9.99 6.89
N PHE A 153 -5.01 9.40 6.65
CA PHE A 153 -4.34 8.47 7.56
C PHE A 153 -2.83 8.50 7.35
N SER A 154 -2.09 8.03 8.35
CA SER A 154 -0.63 7.82 8.21
C SER A 154 -0.34 6.69 7.21
N LEU A 155 0.55 6.92 6.24
CA LEU A 155 0.92 5.89 5.25
C LEU A 155 1.43 4.60 5.90
N ASP A 156 2.11 4.70 7.05
CA ASP A 156 2.66 3.55 7.77
C ASP A 156 1.61 2.78 8.58
N SER A 157 0.33 3.16 8.49
CA SER A 157 -0.77 2.43 9.12
C SER A 157 -1.32 1.32 8.22
N LEU A 158 -1.97 0.32 8.83
CA LEU A 158 -2.62 -0.78 8.10
C LEU A 158 -3.81 -0.34 7.21
N MET A 159 -4.17 0.95 7.21
CA MET A 159 -5.20 1.48 6.31
C MET A 159 -4.86 1.33 4.84
N VAL A 160 -3.58 1.14 4.48
CA VAL A 160 -3.18 0.82 3.10
C VAL A 160 -3.87 -0.44 2.57
N PHE A 161 -4.14 -1.45 3.42
CA PHE A 161 -4.85 -2.66 3.03
C PHE A 161 -6.33 -2.40 2.72
N ILE A 162 -7.01 -1.64 3.58
CA ILE A 162 -8.41 -1.23 3.37
C ILE A 162 -8.53 -0.39 2.10
N SER A 163 -7.60 0.54 1.91
CA SER A 163 -7.57 1.43 0.74
C SER A 163 -7.38 0.64 -0.55
N ALA A 164 -6.39 -0.24 -0.61
CA ALA A 164 -6.17 -1.11 -1.77
C ALA A 164 -7.37 -2.04 -2.05
N ALA A 165 -7.90 -2.69 -1.00
CA ALA A 165 -9.05 -3.59 -1.10
C ALA A 165 -10.33 -2.90 -1.58
N SER A 166 -10.52 -1.62 -1.25
CA SER A 166 -11.70 -0.86 -1.68
C SER A 166 -11.68 -0.48 -3.17
N GLY A 167 -10.50 -0.48 -3.80
CA GLY A 167 -10.31 -0.02 -5.17
C GLY A 167 -10.62 1.48 -5.34
N TYR A 168 -10.51 2.25 -4.27
CA TYR A 168 -10.75 3.69 -4.26
C TYR A 168 -9.47 4.48 -4.52
N PRO A 169 -9.58 5.68 -5.11
CA PRO A 169 -8.42 6.51 -5.38
C PRO A 169 -7.73 6.91 -4.09
N ILE A 170 -6.41 6.69 -4.06
CA ILE A 170 -5.51 7.03 -2.96
C ILE A 170 -4.38 7.92 -3.48
N ALA A 171 -3.94 8.87 -2.66
CA ALA A 171 -2.69 9.58 -2.87
C ALA A 171 -1.98 9.87 -1.55
N THR A 172 -0.68 10.16 -1.60
CA THR A 172 0.12 10.48 -0.43
C THR A 172 0.79 11.83 -0.59
N ALA A 173 0.59 12.70 0.39
CA ALA A 173 1.28 13.98 0.52
C ALA A 173 2.48 13.87 1.47
N PRO A 174 3.64 14.48 1.17
CA PRO A 174 4.83 14.40 2.02
C PRO A 174 4.66 15.26 3.28
N LEU A 175 4.73 14.66 4.47
CA LEU A 175 4.75 15.38 5.75
C LEU A 175 6.16 15.77 6.19
N GLY A 176 7.19 15.12 5.67
CA GLY A 176 8.58 15.40 5.99
C GLY A 176 9.45 14.16 5.95
N VAL A 177 10.51 14.17 6.75
CA VAL A 177 11.42 13.04 6.96
C VAL A 177 11.52 12.75 8.46
N MET A 178 11.67 11.48 8.81
CA MET A 178 11.95 11.03 10.16
C MET A 178 13.37 11.46 10.55
N PRO A 179 13.57 12.13 11.70
CA PRO A 179 14.90 12.56 12.14
C PRO A 179 15.93 11.44 12.34
N GLU A 180 15.48 10.24 12.67
CA GLU A 180 16.27 9.09 13.12
C GLU A 180 17.00 8.42 11.96
N ASP A 181 16.28 8.20 10.86
CA ASP A 181 16.72 7.41 9.72
C ASP A 181 16.61 8.18 8.39
N GLY A 182 16.10 9.42 8.41
CA GLY A 182 15.88 10.23 7.22
C GLY A 182 14.75 9.72 6.32
N ARG A 183 13.98 8.72 6.75
CA ARG A 183 12.91 8.11 5.94
C ARG A 183 11.80 9.13 5.68
N PRO A 184 11.30 9.27 4.44
CA PRO A 184 10.13 10.08 4.17
C PRO A 184 8.91 9.59 4.94
N TYR A 185 8.14 10.53 5.49
CA TYR A 185 6.86 10.24 6.14
C TYR A 185 5.74 11.04 5.47
N GLY A 186 4.56 10.42 5.34
CA GLY A 186 3.49 10.93 4.48
C GLY A 186 2.10 10.77 5.07
N LEU A 187 1.22 11.68 4.64
CA LEU A 187 -0.21 11.64 4.89
C LEU A 187 -0.89 11.07 3.65
N SER A 188 -1.47 9.89 3.78
CA SER A 188 -2.29 9.30 2.72
C SER A 188 -3.72 9.76 2.84
N ILE A 189 -4.36 9.97 1.70
CA ILE A 189 -5.76 10.33 1.57
C ILE A 189 -6.48 9.36 0.64
N VAL A 190 -7.74 9.06 0.95
CA VAL A 190 -8.64 8.29 0.10
C VAL A 190 -9.94 9.04 -0.11
N ALA A 191 -10.45 9.01 -1.34
CA ALA A 191 -11.77 9.52 -1.71
C ALA A 191 -12.61 8.37 -2.30
N GLN A 192 -13.92 8.56 -2.49
CA GLN A 192 -14.76 7.54 -3.13
C GLN A 192 -14.40 7.29 -4.59
N ALA A 193 -14.86 6.18 -5.16
CA ALA A 193 -14.68 5.87 -6.58
C ALA A 193 -15.12 7.03 -7.48
N GLY A 194 -14.27 7.39 -8.45
CA GLY A 194 -14.51 8.47 -9.38
C GLY A 194 -14.36 9.88 -8.79
N ARG A 195 -13.78 10.00 -7.57
CA ARG A 195 -13.53 11.28 -6.89
C ARG A 195 -12.06 11.67 -6.83
N GLU A 196 -11.30 11.33 -7.87
CA GLU A 196 -9.92 11.81 -8.06
C GLU A 196 -9.85 13.35 -8.07
N ASP A 197 -10.94 14.04 -8.44
CA ASP A 197 -11.07 15.50 -8.32
C ASP A 197 -10.78 16.00 -6.89
N LEU A 198 -11.29 15.28 -5.88
CA LEU A 198 -11.06 15.63 -4.48
C LEU A 198 -9.63 15.34 -4.04
N ILE A 199 -9.02 14.28 -4.58
CA ILE A 199 -7.62 13.97 -4.35
C ILE A 199 -6.74 15.13 -4.83
N PHE A 200 -6.94 15.58 -6.07
CA PHE A 200 -6.18 16.72 -6.61
C PHE A 200 -6.46 18.02 -5.88
N GLN A 201 -7.71 18.29 -5.50
CA GLN A 201 -8.06 19.48 -4.71
C GLN A 201 -7.35 19.46 -3.34
N PHE A 202 -7.35 18.31 -2.65
CA PHE A 202 -6.65 18.17 -1.39
C PHE A 202 -5.15 18.37 -1.56
N LEU A 203 -4.53 17.71 -2.54
CA LEU A 203 -3.08 17.82 -2.77
C LEU A 203 -2.66 19.24 -3.16
N SER A 204 -3.46 19.94 -3.95
CA SER A 204 -3.21 21.35 -4.29
C SER A 204 -3.32 22.26 -3.06
N ALA A 205 -4.34 22.05 -2.22
CA ALA A 205 -4.46 22.77 -0.96
C ALA A 205 -3.32 22.42 0.01
N PHE A 206 -2.89 21.16 0.04
CA PHE A 206 -1.76 20.71 0.83
C PHE A 206 -0.48 21.43 0.40
N GLU A 207 -0.14 21.42 -0.89
CA GLU A 207 1.05 22.11 -1.43
C GLU A 207 1.05 23.60 -1.10
N ALA A 208 -0.11 24.27 -1.17
CA ALA A 208 -0.23 25.69 -0.87
C ALA A 208 -0.03 26.04 0.62
N HIS A 209 -0.29 25.10 1.53
CA HIS A 209 -0.31 25.36 2.97
C HIS A 209 0.77 24.65 3.77
N PHE A 210 1.45 23.66 3.19
CA PHE A 210 2.52 22.89 3.82
C PHE A 210 3.91 23.27 3.30
N PRO A 211 4.99 22.97 4.04
CA PRO A 211 6.34 23.20 3.55
C PRO A 211 6.62 22.33 2.31
N PRO A 212 7.50 22.78 1.39
CA PRO A 212 7.93 21.97 0.27
C PRO A 212 8.55 20.64 0.73
N ARG A 213 8.41 19.60 -0.10
CA ARG A 213 9.04 18.28 0.15
C ARG A 213 10.55 18.44 0.35
N VAL A 214 11.09 17.80 1.38
CA VAL A 214 12.55 17.72 1.59
C VAL A 214 13.18 16.94 0.44
N MET A 215 14.16 17.54 -0.23
CA MET A 215 14.95 16.85 -1.26
C MET A 215 15.96 15.93 -0.59
N PRO A 216 16.08 14.66 -1.03
CA PRO A 216 17.16 13.80 -0.55
C PRO A 216 18.50 14.43 -0.93
N PRO A 217 19.54 14.26 -0.10
CA PRO A 217 20.88 14.67 -0.50
C PRO A 217 21.26 13.95 -1.79
N ARG A 218 22.00 14.64 -2.66
CA ARG A 218 22.62 13.98 -3.81
C ARG A 218 23.55 12.89 -3.26
N VAL A 219 23.57 11.73 -3.92
CA VAL A 219 24.64 10.75 -3.72
C VAL A 219 25.94 11.52 -3.94
N GLN A 220 26.75 11.65 -2.90
CA GLN A 220 28.08 12.21 -3.07
C GLN A 220 28.89 11.16 -3.82
N ASP A 221 29.50 11.53 -4.95
CA ASP A 221 30.53 10.75 -5.61
C ASP A 221 31.78 10.75 -4.73
N ASN A 222 31.71 10.07 -3.59
CA ASN A 222 32.90 9.70 -2.84
C ASN A 222 33.52 8.50 -3.57
N GLY A 223 34.07 8.79 -4.75
CA GLY A 223 35.15 7.97 -5.29
C GLY A 223 36.23 7.83 -4.22
N PRO A 224 36.99 6.71 -4.21
CA PRO A 224 38.04 6.53 -3.22
C PRO A 224 38.95 7.76 -3.27
N SER A 225 39.10 8.42 -2.12
CA SER A 225 40.06 9.50 -1.93
C SER A 225 41.43 8.95 -2.29
N SER A 226 41.89 9.27 -3.50
CA SER A 226 43.27 9.09 -3.92
C SER A 226 44.10 10.13 -3.17
N GLU A 227 44.49 9.79 -1.94
CA GLU A 227 45.61 10.47 -1.29
C GLU A 227 46.90 9.72 -1.65
N ILE A 228 47.83 10.53 -2.14
CA ILE A 228 49.20 10.23 -2.57
C ILE A 228 50.08 9.95 -1.35
#